data_AF-A0A7Z0MA56-F1
#
_entry.id   AF-A0A7Z0MA56-F1
#
_cell.length_a   1.000
_cell.length_b   1.000
_cell.length_c   1.000
_cell.angle_alpha   90.00
_cell.angle_beta   90.00
_cell.angle_gamma   90.00
#
_symmetry.space_group_name_H-M   'P 1'
#
loop_
_entity.id
_entity.type
_entity.pdbx_description
1 polymer ?
#
loop_
_entity_poly.entity_id
_entity_poly.type
_entity_poly.pdbx_seq_one_letter_code
_entity_poly.pdbx_strand_id
1 'polypeptide(L)'
;MALRQAAGGLAATFLSILRTRFELFALEAAEQKSNVIALLGMAFGALIFLTLALLVFTAMIAVYFWPTDDRYLALAILAFVYFAVGLGLLVAVRSRLVHGPTPFAATLDELRRDIELVDRLKEPSSHPVPPEWAPPGDRK
;
A
#
# COMPACT_ATOMS: atom_id res chain seq x y z
N MET A 1 -20.42 -27.90 -31.26
CA MET A 1 -21.09 -26.78 -30.55
C MET A 1 -21.17 -26.98 -29.04
N ALA A 2 -21.41 -28.21 -28.54
CA ALA A 2 -21.48 -28.52 -27.10
C ALA A 2 -20.22 -28.10 -26.29
N LEU A 3 -19.01 -28.25 -26.85
CA LEU A 3 -17.76 -27.88 -26.16
C LEU A 3 -17.62 -26.37 -25.90
N ARG A 4 -18.11 -25.53 -26.82
CA ARG A 4 -18.11 -24.06 -26.68
C ARG A 4 -19.09 -23.58 -25.62
N GLN A 5 -20.24 -24.25 -25.51
CA GLN A 5 -21.24 -23.95 -24.48
C GLN A 5 -20.77 -24.42 -23.09
N ALA A 6 -20.12 -25.58 -23.01
CA ALA A 6 -19.50 -26.07 -21.77
C ALA A 6 -18.36 -25.13 -21.30
N ALA A 7 -17.50 -24.67 -22.20
CA ALA A 7 -16.44 -23.72 -21.88
C ALA A 7 -16.98 -22.35 -21.42
N GLY A 8 -18.01 -21.83 -22.09
CA GLY A 8 -18.66 -20.58 -21.68
C GLY A 8 -19.34 -20.67 -20.31
N GLY A 9 -19.97 -21.81 -20.01
CA GLY A 9 -20.57 -22.08 -18.70
C GLY A 9 -19.53 -22.15 -17.58
N LEU A 10 -18.43 -22.89 -17.80
CA LEU A 10 -17.34 -23.00 -16.83
C LEU A 10 -16.67 -21.64 -16.56
N ALA A 11 -16.46 -20.83 -17.60
CA ALA A 11 -15.91 -19.48 -17.45
C ALA A 11 -16.84 -18.57 -16.63
N ALA A 12 -18.15 -18.64 -16.87
CA ALA A 12 -19.14 -17.88 -16.10
C ALA A 12 -19.19 -18.30 -14.63
N THR A 13 -19.08 -19.61 -14.34
CA THR A 13 -19.00 -20.13 -12.97
C THR A 13 -17.70 -19.73 -12.27
N PHE A 14 -16.57 -19.77 -12.98
CA PHE A 14 -15.28 -19.36 -12.42
C PHE A 14 -15.26 -17.86 -12.10
N LEU A 15 -15.83 -17.04 -12.99
CA LEU A 15 -15.96 -15.60 -12.80
C LEU A 15 -16.92 -15.26 -11.64
N SER A 16 -18.00 -16.02 -11.45
CA SER A 16 -18.90 -15.83 -10.32
C SER A 16 -18.22 -16.15 -8.98
N ILE A 17 -17.44 -17.24 -8.92
CA ILE A 17 -16.67 -17.63 -7.74
C ILE A 17 -15.60 -16.56 -7.41
N LEU A 18 -14.86 -16.10 -8.41
CA LEU A 18 -13.88 -15.02 -8.25
C LEU A 18 -14.54 -13.75 -7.72
N ARG A 19 -15.69 -13.36 -8.27
CA ARG A 19 -16.44 -12.18 -7.82
C ARG A 19 -16.79 -12.28 -6.34
N THR A 20 -17.34 -13.39 -5.88
CA THR A 20 -17.71 -13.57 -4.46
C THR A 20 -16.49 -13.55 -3.55
N ARG A 21 -15.35 -14.13 -3.98
CA ARG A 21 -14.12 -14.11 -3.18
C ARG A 21 -13.46 -12.74 -3.15
N PHE A 22 -13.49 -11.99 -4.24
CA PHE A 22 -13.04 -10.60 -4.25
C PHE A 22 -13.93 -9.70 -3.39
N GLU A 23 -15.24 -9.92 -3.40
CA GLU A 23 -16.19 -9.18 -2.57
C GLU A 23 -15.94 -9.45 -1.07
N LEU A 24 -15.69 -10.70 -0.70
CA LEU A 24 -15.25 -11.07 0.66
C LEU A 24 -13.86 -10.52 1.01
N PHE A 25 -12.87 -10.65 0.12
CA PHE A 25 -11.51 -10.15 0.37
C PHE A 25 -11.47 -8.63 0.49
N ALA A 26 -12.28 -7.91 -0.31
CA ALA A 26 -12.43 -6.46 -0.20
C ALA A 26 -13.12 -6.06 1.11
N LEU A 27 -14.11 -6.85 1.56
CA LEU A 27 -14.79 -6.65 2.84
C LEU A 27 -13.84 -6.89 4.02
N GLU A 28 -13.11 -8.01 4.03
CA GLU A 28 -12.11 -8.34 5.05
C GLU A 28 -10.95 -7.34 5.07
N ALA A 29 -10.49 -6.89 3.90
CA ALA A 29 -9.50 -5.83 3.79
C ALA A 29 -10.03 -4.50 4.36
N ALA A 30 -11.31 -4.17 4.15
CA ALA A 30 -11.94 -2.99 4.75
C ALA A 30 -12.09 -3.14 6.28
N GLU A 31 -12.40 -4.33 6.77
CA GLU A 31 -12.53 -4.63 8.20
C GLU A 31 -11.18 -4.59 8.93
N GLN A 32 -10.12 -5.18 8.34
CA GLN A 32 -8.76 -5.07 8.89
C GLN A 32 -8.22 -3.64 8.81
N LYS A 33 -8.58 -2.85 7.79
CA LYS A 33 -8.20 -1.44 7.69
C LYS A 33 -8.74 -0.61 8.85
N SER A 34 -9.96 -0.88 9.32
CA SER A 34 -10.56 -0.20 10.48
C SER A 34 -9.70 -0.39 11.73
N ASN A 35 -9.35 -1.64 12.04
CA ASN A 35 -8.54 -1.97 13.20
C ASN A 35 -7.13 -1.38 13.10
N VAL A 36 -6.50 -1.42 11.93
CA VAL A 36 -5.17 -0.81 11.74
C VAL A 36 -5.23 0.70 11.95
N ILE A 37 -6.25 1.40 11.44
CA ILE A 37 -6.42 2.84 11.67
C ILE A 37 -6.63 3.14 13.15
N ALA A 38 -7.49 2.37 13.83
CA ALA A 38 -7.72 2.52 15.26
C ALA A 38 -6.45 2.29 16.08
N LEU A 39 -5.69 1.23 15.77
CA LEU A 39 -4.41 0.92 16.41
C LEU A 39 -3.37 2.01 16.16
N LEU A 40 -3.32 2.56 14.94
CA LEU A 40 -2.42 3.65 14.58
C LEU A 40 -2.79 4.93 15.34
N GLY A 41 -4.08 5.21 15.51
CA GLY A 41 -4.58 6.30 16.35
C GLY A 41 -4.20 6.12 17.82
N MET A 42 -4.38 4.91 18.37
CA MET A 42 -3.96 4.58 19.75
C MET A 42 -2.44 4.70 19.92
N ALA A 43 -1.65 4.17 18.98
CA ALA A 43 -0.19 4.24 19.01
C ALA A 43 0.31 5.69 18.88
N PHE A 44 -0.31 6.49 18.01
CA PHE A 44 0.00 7.91 17.87
C PHE A 44 -0.33 8.68 19.15
N GLY A 45 -1.50 8.44 19.75
CA GLY A 45 -1.88 9.01 21.04
C GLY A 45 -0.89 8.62 22.14
N ALA A 46 -0.54 7.34 22.26
CA ALA A 46 0.44 6.85 23.23
C ALA A 46 1.81 7.52 23.04
N LEU A 47 2.26 7.68 21.79
CA LEU A 47 3.52 8.35 21.47
C LEU A 47 3.52 9.82 21.92
N ILE A 48 2.42 10.56 21.69
CA ILE A 48 2.27 11.94 22.18
C ILE A 48 2.39 11.98 23.71
N PHE A 49 1.63 11.15 24.42
CA PHE A 49 1.65 11.13 25.88
C PHE A 49 3.03 10.74 26.44
N LEU A 50 3.71 9.74 25.85
CA LEU A 50 5.08 9.38 26.24
C LEU A 50 6.07 10.50 25.98
N THR A 51 5.95 11.20 24.85
CA THR A 51 6.81 12.35 24.52
C THR A 51 6.60 13.49 25.50
N LEU A 52 5.36 13.80 25.86
CA LEU A 52 5.03 14.81 26.87
C LEU A 52 5.55 14.40 28.25
N ALA A 53 5.38 13.13 28.64
CA ALA A 53 5.90 12.61 29.90
C ALA A 53 7.43 12.73 29.96
N LEU A 54 8.13 12.38 28.87
CA LEU A 54 9.58 12.52 28.76
C LEU A 54 10.01 14.00 28.82
N LEU A 55 9.28 14.90 28.16
CA LEU A 55 9.52 16.34 28.22
C LEU A 55 9.37 16.88 29.64
N VAL A 56 8.26 16.56 30.33
CA VAL A 56 8.03 16.97 31.72
C VAL A 56 9.08 16.36 32.66
N PHE A 57 9.43 15.09 32.47
CA PHE A 57 10.43 14.39 33.28
C PHE A 57 11.82 15.02 33.14
N THR A 58 12.25 15.29 31.91
CA THR A 58 13.55 15.94 31.68
C THR A 58 13.57 17.39 32.12
N ALA A 59 12.46 18.13 31.98
CA ALA A 59 12.33 19.46 32.57
C ALA A 59 12.37 19.41 34.09
N MET A 60 11.72 18.44 34.73
CA MET A 60 11.78 18.22 36.19
C MET A 60 13.21 17.97 36.65
N ILE A 61 13.96 17.11 35.96
CA ILE A 61 15.39 16.87 36.25
C ILE A 61 16.18 18.17 36.11
N ALA A 62 15.99 18.92 35.01
CA ALA A 62 16.68 20.18 34.80
C ALA A 62 16.38 21.19 35.93
N VAL A 63 15.12 21.31 36.34
CA VAL A 63 14.72 22.23 37.42
C VAL A 63 15.24 21.78 38.78
N TYR A 64 15.31 20.47 39.04
CA TYR A 64 15.74 19.92 40.33
C TYR A 64 17.26 19.99 40.52
N PHE A 65 18.03 19.70 39.47
CA PHE A 65 19.49 19.58 39.56
C PHE A 65 20.26 20.85 39.19
N TRP A 66 19.73 21.74 38.33
CA TRP A 66 20.48 22.92 37.91
C TRP A 66 20.29 24.13 38.85
N PRO A 67 21.38 24.86 39.16
CA PRO A 67 21.31 26.16 39.83
C PRO A 67 20.45 27.16 39.06
N THR A 68 19.84 28.10 39.78
CA THR A 68 18.85 29.05 39.26
C THR A 68 19.34 29.84 38.03
N ASP A 69 20.63 30.16 37.97
CA ASP A 69 21.23 30.97 36.90
C ASP A 69 21.33 30.21 35.55
N ASP A 70 21.62 28.90 35.59
CA ASP A 70 21.85 28.09 34.38
C ASP A 70 20.62 27.24 33.97
N ARG A 71 19.58 27.22 34.80
CA ARG A 71 18.36 26.43 34.56
C ARG A 71 17.67 26.77 33.23
N TYR A 72 17.62 28.04 32.87
CA TYR A 72 17.00 28.47 31.61
C TYR A 72 17.81 28.02 30.39
N LEU A 73 19.13 27.97 30.49
CA LEU A 73 20.01 27.51 29.43
C LEU A 73 19.88 25.99 29.27
N ALA A 74 19.82 25.23 30.36
CA ALA A 74 19.56 23.79 30.34
C ALA A 74 18.20 23.45 29.68
N LEU A 75 17.13 24.19 30.04
CA LEU A 75 15.81 24.04 29.41
C LEU A 75 15.82 24.43 27.93
N ALA A 76 16.58 25.47 27.54
CA ALA A 76 16.69 25.90 26.15
C ALA A 76 17.41 24.86 25.28
N ILE A 77 18.51 24.27 25.77
CA ILE A 77 19.21 23.17 25.08
C ILE A 77 18.27 21.97 24.94
N LEU A 78 17.58 21.60 26.02
CA LEU A 78 16.65 20.49 26.02
C LEU A 78 15.51 20.69 25.00
N ALA A 79 14.94 21.90 24.98
CA ALA A 79 13.92 22.28 24.00
C ALA A 79 14.45 22.19 22.56
N PHE A 80 15.68 22.67 22.32
CA PHE A 80 16.31 22.59 21.01
C PHE A 80 16.55 21.15 20.55
N VAL A 81 17.01 20.26 21.44
CA VAL A 81 17.20 18.84 21.15
C VAL A 81 15.89 18.18 20.76
N TYR A 82 14.82 18.37 21.56
CA TYR A 82 13.51 17.82 21.24
C TYR A 82 12.94 18.38 19.94
N PHE A 83 13.13 19.67 19.69
CA PHE A 83 12.71 20.31 18.44
C PHE A 83 13.43 19.72 17.23
N ALA A 84 14.76 19.57 17.29
CA ALA A 84 15.56 19.01 16.20
C ALA A 84 15.17 17.56 15.89
N VAL A 85 14.98 16.72 16.92
CA VAL A 85 14.52 15.33 16.76
C VAL A 85 13.12 15.30 16.15
N GLY A 86 12.18 16.10 16.66
CA GLY A 86 10.82 16.19 16.14
C GLY A 86 10.78 16.63 14.67
N LEU A 87 11.56 17.65 14.31
CA LEU A 87 11.68 18.14 12.94
C LEU A 87 12.28 17.07 12.01
N GLY A 88 13.33 16.38 12.46
CA GLY A 88 13.94 15.28 11.71
C GLY A 88 12.96 14.13 11.44
N LEU A 89 12.19 13.73 12.45
CA LEU A 89 11.13 12.73 12.30
C LEU A 89 10.03 13.20 11.34
N LEU A 90 9.60 14.46 11.41
CA LEU A 90 8.58 15.02 10.53
C LEU A 90 9.04 15.03 9.06
N VAL A 91 10.30 15.42 8.82
CA VAL A 91 10.91 15.36 7.49
C VAL A 91 11.02 13.91 7.00
N ALA A 92 11.43 12.97 7.86
CA ALA A 92 11.51 11.56 7.50
C ALA A 92 10.13 10.96 7.17
N VAL A 93 9.10 11.25 7.97
CA VAL A 93 7.71 10.82 7.73
C VAL A 93 7.19 11.41 6.43
N ARG A 94 7.37 12.72 6.21
CA ARG A 94 7.00 13.37 4.95
C ARG A 94 7.71 12.72 3.77
N SER A 95 9.01 12.46 3.88
CA SER A 95 9.78 11.82 2.83
C SER A 95 9.27 10.41 2.51
N ARG A 96 8.96 9.62 3.53
CA ARG A 96 8.38 8.27 3.40
C ARG A 96 6.97 8.30 2.80
N LEU A 97 6.16 9.32 3.09
CA LEU A 97 4.81 9.46 2.53
C LEU A 97 4.81 9.96 1.08
N VAL A 98 5.73 10.88 0.74
CA VAL A 98 5.79 11.50 -0.59
C VAL A 98 6.61 10.68 -1.58
N HIS A 99 7.71 10.07 -1.14
CA HIS A 99 8.65 9.31 -1.97
C HIS A 99 8.66 7.81 -1.67
N GLY A 100 7.83 7.35 -0.72
CA GLY A 100 7.72 5.92 -0.44
C GLY A 100 7.03 5.18 -1.59
N PRO A 101 7.38 3.90 -1.83
CA PRO A 101 6.71 3.09 -2.82
C PRO A 101 5.23 2.99 -2.46
N THR A 102 4.36 3.22 -3.46
CA THR A 102 2.93 2.95 -3.29
C THR A 102 2.76 1.48 -2.92
N PRO A 103 2.08 1.15 -1.81
CA PRO A 103 1.89 -0.23 -1.43
C PRO A 103 1.15 -0.95 -2.57
N PHE A 104 1.61 -2.16 -2.91
CA PHE A 104 1.08 -2.99 -4.01
C PHE A 104 1.32 -2.44 -5.42
N ALA A 105 2.23 -1.48 -5.62
CA ALA A 105 2.59 -0.99 -6.96
C ALA A 105 2.97 -2.12 -7.92
N ALA A 106 3.85 -3.02 -7.47
CA ALA A 106 4.29 -4.17 -8.26
C ALA A 106 3.13 -5.13 -8.56
N THR A 107 2.26 -5.39 -7.58
CA THR A 107 1.09 -6.28 -7.76
C THR A 107 0.05 -5.68 -8.71
N LEU A 108 -0.17 -4.37 -8.66
CA LEU A 108 -1.05 -3.65 -9.60
C LEU A 108 -0.48 -3.62 -11.02
N ASP A 109 0.85 -3.51 -11.15
CA ASP A 109 1.53 -3.54 -12.44
C ASP A 109 1.44 -4.93 -13.07
N GLU A 110 1.65 -5.99 -12.28
CA GLU A 110 1.47 -7.37 -12.73
C GLU A 110 0.01 -7.67 -13.12
N LEU A 111 -0.96 -7.22 -12.32
CA LEU A 111 -2.38 -7.39 -12.64
C LEU A 111 -2.78 -6.66 -13.93
N ARG A 112 -2.17 -5.50 -14.21
CA ARG A 112 -2.38 -4.76 -15.46
C ARG A 112 -1.86 -5.54 -16.66
N ARG A 113 -0.70 -6.18 -16.55
CA ARG A 113 -0.15 -7.05 -17.60
C ARG A 113 -1.03 -8.27 -17.85
N ASP A 114 -1.56 -8.88 -16.80
CA ASP A 114 -2.46 -10.02 -16.92
C ASP A 114 -3.75 -9.64 -17.67
N ILE A 115 -4.32 -8.46 -17.40
CA ILE A 115 -5.49 -7.94 -18.12
C ILE A 115 -5.18 -7.72 -19.60
N GLU A 116 -4.02 -7.14 -19.94
CA GLU A 116 -3.60 -6.96 -21.33
C GLU A 116 -3.43 -8.29 -22.07
N LEU A 117 -2.91 -9.32 -21.42
CA LEU A 117 -2.76 -10.66 -22.02
C LEU A 117 -4.12 -11.30 -22.32
N VAL A 118 -5.09 -11.15 -21.42
CA VAL A 118 -6.46 -11.66 -21.62
C VAL A 118 -7.16 -10.93 -22.75
N ASP A 119 -6.96 -9.62 -22.88
CA ASP A 119 -7.59 -8.83 -23.97
C ASP A 119 -7.00 -9.21 -25.35
N ARG A 120 -5.69 -9.47 -25.43
CA ARG A 120 -5.05 -10.00 -26.65
C ARG A 120 -5.57 -11.38 -27.07
N LEU A 121 -5.97 -12.23 -26.11
CA LEU A 121 -6.58 -13.53 -26.42
C LEU A 121 -8.02 -13.40 -26.93
N LYS A 122 -8.68 -12.27 -26.62
CA LYS A 122 -10.03 -11.96 -27.08
C LYS A 122 -10.04 -11.42 -28.51
N GLU A 123 -8.95 -10.79 -28.96
CA GLU A 123 -8.73 -10.50 -30.38
C GLU A 123 -8.62 -11.83 -31.13
N PRO A 124 -9.63 -12.22 -31.94
CA PRO A 124 -9.55 -13.43 -32.73
C PRO A 124 -8.35 -13.25 -33.65
N SER A 125 -7.43 -14.21 -33.65
CA SER A 125 -6.35 -14.29 -34.60
C SER A 125 -6.93 -14.15 -36.01
N SER A 126 -6.86 -12.94 -36.55
CA SER A 126 -7.10 -12.63 -37.95
C SER A 126 -5.88 -13.10 -38.73
N HIS A 127 -5.51 -14.38 -38.58
CA HIS A 127 -4.82 -15.05 -39.65
C HIS A 127 -5.80 -15.02 -40.82
N PRO A 128 -5.48 -14.32 -41.93
CA PRO A 128 -6.27 -14.44 -43.13
C PRO A 128 -6.23 -15.92 -43.48
N VAL A 129 -7.36 -16.62 -43.32
CA VAL A 129 -7.50 -17.98 -43.85
C VAL A 129 -7.21 -17.83 -45.33
N PRO A 130 -6.14 -18.45 -45.86
CA PRO A 130 -5.87 -18.39 -47.29
C PRO A 130 -7.16 -18.82 -47.98
N PRO A 131 -7.63 -18.06 -48.98
CA PRO A 131 -8.89 -18.41 -49.62
C PRO A 131 -8.78 -19.84 -50.16
N GLU A 132 -9.89 -20.59 -50.15
CA GLU A 132 -9.91 -22.04 -50.44
C GLU A 132 -9.29 -22.42 -51.79
N TRP A 133 -9.14 -21.46 -52.70
CA TRP A 133 -8.49 -21.60 -53.99
C TRP A 133 -6.96 -21.40 -53.98
N ALA A 134 -6.35 -21.09 -52.84
CA ALA A 134 -4.91 -20.91 -52.73
C ALA A 134 -4.20 -22.26 -52.99
N PRO A 135 -3.32 -22.33 -54.01
CA PRO A 135 -2.63 -23.57 -54.35
C PRO A 135 -1.77 -24.03 -53.16
N PRO A 136 -1.58 -25.35 -52.95
CA PRO A 136 -0.69 -25.83 -51.91
C PRO A 136 0.70 -25.26 -52.16
N GLY A 137 1.09 -24.29 -51.34
CA GLY A 137 2.46 -23.78 -51.32
C GLY A 137 3.40 -24.94 -51.03
N ASP A 138 4.48 -25.00 -51.79
CA ASP A 138 5.57 -25.95 -51.65
C ASP A 138 6.13 -25.89 -50.22
N ARG A 139 5.64 -26.82 -49.39
CA ARG A 139 6.23 -27.10 -48.09
C ARG A 139 7.61 -27.71 -48.34
N LYS A 140 8.64 -26.87 -48.34
CA LYS A 140 10.04 -27.28 -48.17
C LYS A 140 10.35 -27.49 -46.69
#